data_AF-A0A174F6Q4-F1
#
_entry.id   AF-A0A174F6Q4-F1
#
_cell.length_a   1.000
_cell.length_b   1.000
_cell.length_c   1.000
_cell.angle_alpha   90.00
_cell.angle_beta   90.00
_cell.angle_gamma   90.00
#
_symmetry.space_group_name_H-M   'P 1'
#
loop_
_entity.id
_entity.type
_entity.pdbx_description
1 polymer ?
#
loop_
_entity_poly.entity_id
_entity_poly.type
_entity_poly.pdbx_seq_one_letter_code
_entity_poly.pdbx_strand_id
1 'polypeptide(L)'
;MRSQNDKATWSILRFNHRTFTAQLASMQRNKQVAAIPEKYIYIDDCCYKGNGKIKEIILPSGCRIIGKEAFASCQLRKPVVFPQTVKEIKESAFSENHSLREVTFPASLEILGDYSYKGCTALKTVVFETSSECRRIPEYCFHSCTQLSKVVFPEHLKSIGRRAFYRCKELKEITLPDTLEEIGLEAFYFCGFETIVLPKEIKKLDQRAFFGCKKLKEVYIPENIMYLGEEVFHGCNQLEYLEIHHDPEHIGSKIVNKNCTIRCKKGSKVDLYCEEQGLKREYI
;
A
#
# COMPACT_ATOMS: atom_id res chain seq x y z
N MET A 1 -17.12 29.02 18.22
CA MET A 1 -16.07 28.65 19.21
C MET A 1 -16.21 27.18 19.63
N ARG A 2 -15.94 26.24 18.72
CA ARG A 2 -15.78 24.81 19.02
C ARG A 2 -14.74 24.24 18.04
N SER A 3 -13.49 24.65 18.21
CA SER A 3 -12.37 24.10 17.45
C SER A 3 -11.09 24.46 18.19
N GLN A 4 -10.65 23.61 19.12
CA GLN A 4 -9.22 23.49 19.51
C GLN A 4 -8.92 22.47 20.61
N ASN A 5 -9.90 21.82 21.26
CA ASN A 5 -9.63 20.96 22.43
C ASN A 5 -9.51 19.44 22.20
N ASP A 6 -9.63 18.92 20.98
CA ASP A 6 -9.58 17.46 20.71
C ASP A 6 -8.30 16.96 20.04
N LYS A 7 -7.21 17.75 20.10
CA LYS A 7 -5.85 17.24 19.85
C LYS A 7 -5.21 16.76 21.16
N ALA A 8 -5.96 16.06 22.01
CA ALA A 8 -5.32 15.20 22.99
C ALA A 8 -4.51 14.17 22.21
N THR A 9 -3.18 14.24 22.33
CA THR A 9 -2.27 13.33 21.63
C THR A 9 -2.70 11.91 21.97
N TRP A 10 -3.21 11.18 20.98
CA TRP A 10 -3.82 9.85 21.18
C TRP A 10 -2.86 8.84 21.86
N SER A 11 -1.56 9.13 21.85
CA SER A 11 -0.52 8.45 22.63
C SER A 11 -0.79 8.40 24.16
N ILE A 12 -1.52 9.38 24.71
CA ILE A 12 -1.86 9.44 26.15
C ILE A 12 -2.96 8.42 26.51
N LEU A 13 -3.78 7.98 25.55
CA LEU A 13 -4.85 7.01 25.83
C LEU A 13 -4.36 5.59 26.10
N ARG A 14 -3.12 5.24 25.72
CA ARG A 14 -2.57 3.89 25.94
C ARG A 14 -2.68 3.46 27.40
N PHE A 15 -2.60 4.40 28.35
CA PHE A 15 -2.65 4.14 29.79
C PHE A 15 -4.00 4.46 30.45
N ASN A 16 -5.07 4.65 29.66
CA ASN A 16 -6.39 4.99 30.17
C ASN A 16 -7.27 3.73 30.40
N HIS A 17 -8.27 3.81 31.27
CA HIS A 17 -9.24 2.74 31.58
C HIS A 17 -10.08 2.27 30.37
N ARG A 18 -9.98 2.98 29.23
CA ARG A 18 -10.62 2.64 27.95
C ARG A 18 -9.71 1.88 26.98
N THR A 19 -8.59 1.34 27.48
CA THR A 19 -7.70 0.43 26.75
C THR A 19 -8.05 -1.04 26.99
N PHE A 20 -8.29 -1.78 25.92
CA PHE A 20 -8.36 -3.24 25.96
C PHE A 20 -6.94 -3.79 25.91
N THR A 21 -6.44 -4.31 27.02
CA THR A 21 -5.04 -4.75 27.18
C THR A 21 -4.82 -6.19 26.71
N ALA A 22 -3.56 -6.55 26.45
CA ALA A 22 -3.18 -7.93 26.17
C ALA A 22 -3.50 -8.90 27.32
N GLN A 23 -3.50 -8.42 28.57
CA GLN A 23 -3.92 -9.21 29.72
C GLN A 23 -5.41 -9.61 29.60
N LEU A 24 -6.28 -8.66 29.25
CA LEU A 24 -7.71 -8.94 29.03
C LEU A 24 -7.94 -9.87 27.83
N ALA A 25 -7.17 -9.66 26.76
CA ALA A 25 -7.20 -10.53 25.59
C ALA A 25 -6.80 -11.98 25.93
N SER A 26 -5.79 -12.15 26.80
CA SER A 26 -5.31 -13.48 27.23
C SER A 26 -6.38 -14.31 27.94
N MET A 27 -7.29 -13.67 28.68
CA MET A 27 -8.42 -14.31 29.35
C MET A 27 -9.45 -14.89 28.36
N GLN A 28 -9.41 -14.47 27.09
CA GLN A 28 -10.32 -14.91 26.04
C GLN A 28 -9.63 -15.71 24.94
N ARG A 29 -8.36 -16.10 25.11
CA ARG A 29 -7.50 -16.65 24.04
C ARG A 29 -8.01 -17.95 23.38
N ASN A 30 -8.88 -18.70 24.06
CA ASN A 30 -9.42 -19.96 23.55
C ASN A 30 -10.68 -19.79 22.69
N LYS A 31 -11.24 -18.58 22.60
CA LYS A 31 -12.43 -18.31 21.79
C LYS A 31 -12.10 -18.23 20.31
N GLN A 32 -13.08 -18.56 19.47
CA GLN A 32 -13.00 -18.32 18.02
C GLN A 32 -13.39 -16.88 17.63
N VAL A 33 -14.15 -16.20 18.48
CA VAL A 33 -14.59 -14.81 18.28
C VAL A 33 -13.99 -13.94 19.37
N ALA A 34 -13.23 -12.92 18.97
CA ALA A 34 -12.72 -11.87 19.84
C ALA A 34 -13.74 -10.73 19.91
N ALA A 35 -14.70 -10.83 20.83
CA ALA A 35 -15.69 -9.79 21.07
C ALA A 35 -15.18 -8.79 22.12
N ILE A 36 -14.73 -7.63 21.66
CA ILE A 36 -14.14 -6.60 22.51
C ILE A 36 -15.26 -5.69 23.04
N PRO A 37 -15.40 -5.50 24.37
CA PRO A 37 -16.50 -4.73 24.95
C PRO A 37 -16.56 -3.24 24.54
N GLU A 38 -17.77 -2.69 24.39
CA GLU A 38 -18.06 -1.32 23.92
C GLU A 38 -17.36 -0.17 24.68
N LYS A 39 -16.98 -0.38 25.95
CA LYS A 39 -16.31 0.65 26.74
C LYS A 39 -14.91 1.00 26.21
N TYR A 40 -14.28 0.10 25.47
CA TYR A 40 -12.91 0.24 24.99
C TYR A 40 -12.87 1.03 23.67
N ILE A 41 -11.90 1.94 23.57
CA ILE A 41 -11.67 2.76 22.36
C ILE A 41 -10.26 2.57 21.80
N TYR A 42 -9.37 1.96 22.57
CA TYR A 42 -8.01 1.65 22.20
C TYR A 42 -7.78 0.15 22.42
N ILE A 43 -7.33 -0.55 21.37
CA ILE A 43 -6.90 -1.95 21.47
C ILE A 43 -5.38 -1.93 21.60
N ASP A 44 -4.86 -2.48 22.69
CA ASP A 44 -3.43 -2.39 22.99
C ASP A 44 -2.59 -3.26 22.06
N ASP A 45 -1.30 -2.99 22.10
CA ASP A 45 -0.31 -3.71 21.33
C ASP A 45 -0.35 -5.21 21.68
N CYS A 46 -0.14 -6.06 20.67
CA CYS A 46 -0.02 -7.51 20.80
C CYS A 46 -1.21 -8.25 21.44
N CYS A 47 -2.40 -7.65 21.57
CA CYS A 47 -3.55 -8.24 22.27
C CYS A 47 -3.82 -9.71 21.91
N TYR A 48 -3.86 -10.01 20.61
CA TYR A 48 -4.12 -11.34 20.08
C TYR A 48 -3.00 -11.84 19.17
N LYS A 49 -1.80 -11.25 19.25
CA LYS A 49 -0.65 -11.66 18.44
C LYS A 49 -0.41 -13.17 18.52
N GLY A 50 -0.31 -13.82 17.38
CA GLY A 50 -0.05 -15.26 17.27
C GLY A 50 -1.24 -16.15 17.67
N ASN A 51 -2.42 -15.58 17.94
CA ASN A 51 -3.57 -16.37 18.35
C ASN A 51 -4.27 -17.02 17.15
N GLY A 52 -3.79 -18.19 16.74
CA GLY A 52 -4.36 -18.97 15.64
C GLY A 52 -5.78 -19.52 15.88
N LYS A 53 -6.36 -19.38 17.07
CA LYS A 53 -7.74 -19.83 17.38
C LYS A 53 -8.79 -18.81 16.97
N ILE A 54 -8.47 -17.52 17.03
CA ILE A 54 -9.42 -16.44 16.71
C ILE A 54 -9.62 -16.37 15.19
N LYS A 55 -10.87 -16.42 14.76
CA LYS A 55 -11.30 -16.40 13.35
C LYS A 55 -12.07 -15.13 12.99
N GLU A 56 -12.59 -14.44 13.98
CA GLU A 56 -13.45 -13.25 13.84
C GLU A 56 -13.17 -12.27 14.96
N ILE A 57 -13.22 -10.97 14.64
CA ILE A 57 -13.07 -9.87 15.58
C ILE A 57 -14.35 -9.03 15.52
N ILE A 58 -14.90 -8.71 16.69
CA ILE A 58 -15.96 -7.72 16.83
C ILE A 58 -15.35 -6.55 17.58
N LEU A 59 -15.13 -5.46 16.85
CA LEU A 59 -14.60 -4.21 17.38
C LEU A 59 -15.74 -3.42 18.06
N PRO A 60 -15.46 -2.72 19.17
CA PRO A 60 -16.45 -1.87 19.82
C PRO A 60 -16.78 -0.68 18.92
N SER A 61 -18.04 -0.23 18.91
CA SER A 61 -18.51 0.86 18.04
C SER A 61 -17.74 2.17 18.21
N GLY A 62 -17.16 2.40 19.40
CA GLY A 62 -16.32 3.55 19.71
C GLY A 62 -14.82 3.33 19.48
N CYS A 63 -14.40 2.21 18.87
CA CYS A 63 -12.99 1.91 18.62
C CYS A 63 -12.34 2.99 17.77
N ARG A 64 -11.26 3.60 18.27
CA ARG A 64 -10.51 4.64 17.56
C ARG A 64 -9.15 4.15 17.06
N ILE A 65 -8.49 3.27 17.81
CA ILE A 65 -7.10 2.90 17.52
C ILE A 65 -6.88 1.41 17.75
N ILE A 66 -6.17 0.80 16.80
CA ILE A 66 -5.73 -0.59 16.87
C ILE A 66 -4.21 -0.62 17.03
N GLY A 67 -3.76 -1.22 18.13
CA GLY A 67 -2.37 -1.27 18.58
C GLY A 67 -1.43 -2.03 17.65
N LYS A 68 -0.12 -1.84 17.88
CA LYS A 68 0.93 -2.54 17.13
C LYS A 68 0.76 -4.04 17.29
N GLU A 69 0.78 -4.76 16.17
CA GLU A 69 0.66 -6.22 16.16
C GLU A 69 -0.58 -6.79 16.89
N ALA A 70 -1.62 -5.96 17.13
CA ALA A 70 -2.75 -6.33 17.97
C ALA A 70 -3.45 -7.62 17.53
N PHE A 71 -3.49 -7.89 16.22
CA PHE A 71 -4.07 -9.07 15.60
C PHE A 71 -3.13 -9.75 14.60
N ALA A 72 -1.81 -9.58 14.77
CA ALA A 72 -0.83 -10.24 13.92
C ALA A 72 -0.92 -11.78 14.06
N SER A 73 -0.79 -12.50 12.95
CA SER A 73 -0.78 -13.97 12.90
C SER A 73 -2.01 -14.67 13.51
N CYS A 74 -3.20 -14.02 13.52
CA CYS A 74 -4.43 -14.60 14.10
C CYS A 74 -5.10 -15.66 13.20
N GLN A 75 -4.83 -15.65 11.89
CA GLN A 75 -5.51 -16.51 10.90
C GLN A 75 -7.02 -16.21 10.80
N LEU A 76 -7.38 -14.92 10.81
CA LEU A 76 -8.74 -14.42 10.65
C LEU A 76 -9.38 -14.95 9.36
N ARG A 77 -10.59 -15.48 9.45
CA ARG A 77 -11.34 -16.02 8.29
C ARG A 77 -12.46 -15.10 7.84
N LYS A 78 -12.99 -14.31 8.77
CA LYS A 78 -13.98 -13.29 8.47
C LYS A 78 -13.31 -11.93 8.26
N PRO A 79 -13.87 -11.09 7.37
CA PRO A 79 -13.47 -9.69 7.26
C PRO A 79 -13.59 -8.98 8.62
N VAL A 80 -12.71 -8.03 8.87
CA VAL A 80 -12.83 -7.14 10.04
C VAL A 80 -13.78 -6.01 9.66
N VAL A 81 -14.90 -5.90 10.38
CA VAL A 81 -15.82 -4.78 10.24
C VAL A 81 -15.32 -3.63 11.11
N PHE A 82 -14.75 -2.60 10.48
CA PHE A 82 -14.27 -1.43 11.19
C PHE A 82 -15.42 -0.44 11.46
N PRO A 83 -15.58 0.05 12.70
CA PRO A 83 -16.50 1.15 12.95
C PRO A 83 -15.98 2.46 12.35
N GLN A 84 -16.91 3.37 12.02
CA GLN A 84 -16.64 4.72 11.46
C GLN A 84 -15.94 5.68 12.43
N THR A 85 -15.45 5.16 13.55
CA THR A 85 -14.64 5.89 14.54
C THR A 85 -13.17 5.54 14.48
N VAL A 86 -12.78 4.48 13.74
CA VAL A 86 -11.37 4.07 13.65
C VAL A 86 -10.58 5.12 12.90
N LYS A 87 -9.58 5.69 13.58
CA LYS A 87 -8.68 6.73 13.07
C LYS A 87 -7.30 6.19 12.72
N GLU A 88 -6.82 5.19 13.47
CA GLU A 88 -5.45 4.69 13.33
C GLU A 88 -5.39 3.16 13.45
N ILE A 89 -4.70 2.54 12.49
CA ILE A 89 -4.28 1.14 12.55
C ILE A 89 -2.76 1.14 12.59
N LYS A 90 -2.18 0.69 13.70
CA LYS A 90 -0.72 0.76 13.91
C LYS A 90 0.06 -0.31 13.16
N GLU A 91 1.37 -0.15 13.22
CA GLU A 91 2.37 -1.03 12.62
C GLU A 91 2.06 -2.52 12.86
N SER A 92 2.09 -3.30 11.79
CA SER A 92 1.88 -4.76 11.81
C SER A 92 0.55 -5.23 12.44
N ALA A 93 -0.44 -4.36 12.68
CA ALA A 93 -1.65 -4.71 13.44
C ALA A 93 -2.39 -5.95 12.93
N PHE A 94 -2.39 -6.20 11.61
CA PHE A 94 -3.03 -7.35 10.97
C PHE A 94 -2.06 -8.19 10.13
N SER A 95 -0.75 -8.11 10.38
CA SER A 95 0.24 -8.85 9.60
C SER A 95 0.08 -10.37 9.72
N GLU A 96 0.53 -11.11 8.70
CA GLU A 96 0.59 -12.58 8.64
C GLU A 96 -0.78 -13.27 8.88
N ASN A 97 -1.88 -12.60 8.54
CA ASN A 97 -3.22 -13.20 8.53
C ASN A 97 -3.47 -13.93 7.20
N HIS A 98 -2.91 -15.13 7.05
CA HIS A 98 -2.96 -15.92 5.81
C HIS A 98 -4.34 -16.44 5.41
N SER A 99 -5.38 -16.23 6.23
CA SER A 99 -6.76 -16.59 5.91
C SER A 99 -7.66 -15.38 5.61
N LEU A 100 -7.18 -14.15 5.85
CA LEU A 100 -7.97 -12.93 5.64
C LEU A 100 -8.07 -12.67 4.13
N ARG A 101 -9.29 -12.52 3.62
CA ARG A 101 -9.57 -12.42 2.18
C ARG A 101 -9.90 -11.02 1.69
N GLU A 102 -10.42 -10.17 2.56
CA GLU A 102 -10.82 -8.82 2.20
C GLU A 102 -10.69 -7.88 3.39
N VAL A 103 -10.49 -6.60 3.08
CA VAL A 103 -10.48 -5.51 4.04
C VAL A 103 -11.17 -4.30 3.42
N THR A 104 -12.06 -3.68 4.19
CA THR A 104 -12.68 -2.39 3.85
C THR A 104 -12.33 -1.40 4.95
N PHE A 105 -11.54 -0.38 4.63
CA PHE A 105 -11.15 0.66 5.56
C PHE A 105 -12.24 1.74 5.63
N PRO A 106 -12.63 2.17 6.85
CA PRO A 106 -13.69 3.16 7.02
C PRO A 106 -13.22 4.55 6.57
N ALA A 107 -14.15 5.41 6.16
CA ALA A 107 -13.84 6.79 5.74
C ALA A 107 -13.12 7.59 6.83
N SER A 108 -13.30 7.22 8.09
CA SER A 108 -12.64 7.85 9.24
C SER A 108 -11.15 7.55 9.37
N LEU A 109 -10.61 6.55 8.67
CA LEU A 109 -9.22 6.13 8.81
C LEU A 109 -8.27 7.21 8.29
N GLU A 110 -7.39 7.70 9.16
CA GLU A 110 -6.41 8.74 8.84
C GLU A 110 -5.01 8.14 8.70
N ILE A 111 -4.65 7.19 9.57
CA ILE A 111 -3.29 6.65 9.68
C ILE A 111 -3.33 5.13 9.55
N LEU A 112 -2.60 4.63 8.55
CA LEU A 112 -2.28 3.22 8.38
C LEU A 112 -0.79 3.02 8.64
N GLY A 113 -0.44 2.09 9.53
CA GLY A 113 0.92 1.82 9.94
C GLY A 113 1.66 0.86 9.01
N ASP A 114 2.98 0.95 9.02
CA ASP A 114 3.87 0.09 8.23
C ASP A 114 3.59 -1.40 8.52
N TYR A 115 3.78 -2.25 7.51
CA TYR A 115 3.60 -3.70 7.60
C TYR A 115 2.18 -4.17 8.02
N SER A 116 1.19 -3.27 8.14
CA SER A 116 -0.12 -3.56 8.76
C SER A 116 -0.85 -4.77 8.19
N TYR A 117 -0.68 -5.09 6.91
CA TYR A 117 -1.23 -6.28 6.24
C TYR A 117 -0.15 -7.12 5.53
N LYS A 118 1.13 -6.98 5.92
CA LYS A 118 2.22 -7.78 5.35
C LYS A 118 1.91 -9.27 5.51
N GLY A 119 2.12 -10.05 4.46
CA GLY A 119 2.00 -11.51 4.52
C GLY A 119 0.56 -12.03 4.55
N CYS A 120 -0.46 -11.19 4.37
CA CYS A 120 -1.84 -11.63 4.18
C CYS A 120 -2.02 -12.29 2.80
N THR A 121 -1.45 -13.49 2.62
CA THR A 121 -1.32 -14.20 1.34
C THR A 121 -2.65 -14.61 0.70
N ALA A 122 -3.74 -14.63 1.46
CA ALA A 122 -5.10 -14.87 0.96
C ALA A 122 -5.91 -13.59 0.69
N LEU A 123 -5.36 -12.42 0.99
CA LEU A 123 -6.04 -11.15 0.78
C LEU A 123 -6.22 -10.92 -0.72
N LYS A 124 -7.47 -10.79 -1.17
CA LYS A 124 -7.86 -10.59 -2.57
C LYS A 124 -8.29 -9.16 -2.85
N THR A 125 -8.89 -8.51 -1.86
CA THR A 125 -9.54 -7.22 -2.05
C THR A 125 -9.24 -6.26 -0.91
N VAL A 126 -8.79 -5.06 -1.27
CA VAL A 126 -8.60 -3.93 -0.38
C VAL A 126 -9.46 -2.78 -0.88
N VAL A 127 -10.31 -2.24 -0.01
CA VAL A 127 -11.15 -1.08 -0.33
C VAL A 127 -10.93 -0.01 0.73
N PHE A 128 -10.66 1.21 0.30
CA PHE A 128 -10.84 2.40 1.14
C PHE A 128 -12.21 2.99 0.80
N GLU A 129 -13.04 3.25 1.80
CA GLU A 129 -14.36 3.87 1.59
C GLU A 129 -14.23 5.25 0.92
N THR A 130 -15.27 5.63 0.17
CA THR A 130 -15.41 6.96 -0.42
C THR A 130 -15.26 8.03 0.68
N SER A 131 -14.55 9.12 0.38
CA SER A 131 -14.20 10.18 1.33
C SER A 131 -13.17 9.79 2.42
N SER A 132 -12.47 8.67 2.29
CA SER A 132 -11.32 8.35 3.16
C SER A 132 -10.23 9.43 3.05
N GLU A 133 -9.84 9.98 4.21
CA GLU A 133 -8.76 10.97 4.35
C GLU A 133 -7.35 10.34 4.39
N CYS A 134 -7.23 9.01 4.25
CA CYS A 134 -5.94 8.33 4.21
C CYS A 134 -5.09 8.81 3.02
N ARG A 135 -3.99 9.51 3.29
CA ARG A 135 -3.14 10.12 2.25
C ARG A 135 -1.96 9.26 1.82
N ARG A 136 -1.69 8.14 2.49
CA ARG A 136 -0.48 7.35 2.27
C ARG A 136 -0.77 5.86 2.43
N ILE A 137 -0.28 5.06 1.48
CA ILE A 137 -0.07 3.63 1.73
C ILE A 137 1.32 3.47 2.35
N PRO A 138 1.44 2.97 3.59
CA PRO A 138 2.70 2.95 4.33
C PRO A 138 3.68 1.87 3.81
N GLU A 139 4.89 1.85 4.36
CA GLU A 139 5.91 0.90 3.91
C GLU A 139 5.48 -0.54 4.19
N TYR A 140 5.76 -1.43 3.24
CA TYR A 140 5.46 -2.87 3.33
C TYR A 140 3.99 -3.22 3.61
N CYS A 141 3.06 -2.28 3.50
CA CYS A 141 1.67 -2.43 3.95
C CYS A 141 1.01 -3.73 3.50
N PHE A 142 1.08 -4.04 2.21
CA PHE A 142 0.53 -5.25 1.57
C PHE A 142 1.64 -6.14 1.00
N HIS A 143 2.85 -6.06 1.57
CA HIS A 143 4.00 -6.86 1.13
C HIS A 143 3.65 -8.36 1.14
N SER A 144 3.88 -9.04 0.02
CA SER A 144 3.58 -10.46 -0.21
C SER A 144 2.09 -10.84 0.00
N CYS A 145 1.15 -9.93 -0.24
CA CYS A 145 -0.26 -10.27 -0.43
C CYS A 145 -0.47 -10.90 -1.82
N THR A 146 -0.01 -12.14 -1.98
CA THR A 146 0.17 -12.76 -3.30
C THR A 146 -1.12 -12.95 -4.11
N GLN A 147 -2.28 -13.01 -3.45
CA GLN A 147 -3.60 -13.13 -4.11
C GLN A 147 -4.33 -11.79 -4.28
N LEU A 148 -3.70 -10.67 -3.89
CA LEU A 148 -4.31 -9.35 -3.99
C LEU A 148 -4.48 -9.00 -5.47
N SER A 149 -5.73 -8.82 -5.88
CA SER A 149 -6.11 -8.56 -7.27
C SER A 149 -6.95 -7.30 -7.44
N LYS A 150 -7.56 -6.79 -6.36
CA LYS A 150 -8.35 -5.56 -6.38
C LYS A 150 -7.94 -4.63 -5.25
N VAL A 151 -7.62 -3.38 -5.61
CA VAL A 151 -7.38 -2.29 -4.67
C VAL A 151 -8.20 -1.08 -5.11
N VAL A 152 -9.03 -0.55 -4.23
CA VAL A 152 -9.72 0.73 -4.41
C VAL A 152 -9.06 1.74 -3.48
N PHE A 153 -8.28 2.66 -4.06
CA PHE A 153 -7.54 3.68 -3.31
C PHE A 153 -8.44 4.84 -2.88
N PRO A 154 -8.06 5.59 -1.82
CA PRO A 154 -8.73 6.84 -1.47
C PRO A 154 -8.40 7.94 -2.49
N GLU A 155 -9.36 8.84 -2.75
CA GLU A 155 -9.25 9.91 -3.76
C GLU A 155 -8.14 10.93 -3.48
N HIS A 156 -7.72 11.06 -2.21
CA HIS A 156 -6.69 12.01 -1.78
C HIS A 156 -5.34 11.37 -1.49
N LEU A 157 -5.10 10.16 -1.99
CA LEU A 157 -3.83 9.46 -1.83
C LEU A 157 -2.69 10.26 -2.48
N LYS A 158 -1.63 10.53 -1.70
CA LYS A 158 -0.45 11.28 -2.11
C LYS A 158 0.77 10.42 -2.37
N SER A 159 0.94 9.32 -1.64
CA SER A 159 2.09 8.43 -1.87
C SER A 159 1.84 6.97 -1.56
N ILE A 160 2.60 6.11 -2.24
CA ILE A 160 2.71 4.68 -2.00
C ILE A 160 4.13 4.38 -1.53
N GLY A 161 4.25 3.86 -0.31
CA GLY A 161 5.53 3.66 0.37
C GLY A 161 6.37 2.51 -0.17
N ARG A 162 7.59 2.42 0.37
CA ARG A 162 8.57 1.38 0.04
C ARG A 162 7.94 -0.01 0.15
N ARG A 163 8.05 -0.81 -0.91
CA ARG A 163 7.58 -2.21 -0.97
C ARG A 163 6.11 -2.42 -0.57
N ALA A 164 5.27 -1.38 -0.66
CA ALA A 164 3.88 -1.43 -0.21
C ALA A 164 3.08 -2.59 -0.84
N PHE A 165 3.32 -2.89 -2.12
CA PHE A 165 2.68 -3.98 -2.88
C PHE A 165 3.69 -5.01 -3.40
N TYR A 166 4.87 -5.09 -2.79
CA TYR A 166 5.94 -6.02 -3.20
C TYR A 166 5.42 -7.46 -3.31
N ARG A 167 5.59 -8.11 -4.47
CA ARG A 167 5.12 -9.47 -4.79
C ARG A 167 3.59 -9.67 -4.71
N CYS A 168 2.78 -8.64 -4.98
CA CYS A 168 1.34 -8.81 -5.25
C CYS A 168 1.13 -9.36 -6.68
N LYS A 169 1.41 -10.66 -6.87
CA LYS A 169 1.49 -11.31 -8.18
C LYS A 169 0.17 -11.35 -8.96
N GLU A 170 -0.96 -11.32 -8.28
CA GLU A 170 -2.29 -11.30 -8.91
C GLU A 170 -2.82 -9.88 -9.17
N LEU A 171 -2.05 -8.85 -8.84
CA LEU A 171 -2.42 -7.45 -9.11
C LEU A 171 -2.11 -7.12 -10.57
N LYS A 172 -3.11 -7.32 -11.44
CA LYS A 172 -2.99 -7.20 -12.91
C LYS A 172 -3.26 -5.80 -13.45
N GLU A 173 -4.13 -5.08 -12.77
CA GLU A 173 -4.51 -3.71 -13.09
C GLU A 173 -4.86 -2.98 -11.80
N ILE A 174 -4.63 -1.67 -11.77
CA ILE A 174 -5.09 -0.77 -10.71
C ILE A 174 -5.42 0.58 -11.32
N THR A 175 -6.40 1.26 -10.72
CA THR A 175 -6.64 2.68 -10.97
C THR A 175 -5.89 3.47 -9.91
N LEU A 176 -4.83 4.16 -10.30
CA LEU A 176 -4.13 5.10 -9.43
C LEU A 176 -4.92 6.42 -9.36
N PRO A 177 -5.09 7.02 -8.18
CA PRO A 177 -5.81 8.29 -8.05
C PRO A 177 -5.00 9.44 -8.63
N ASP A 178 -5.68 10.42 -9.24
CA ASP A 178 -5.05 11.58 -9.89
C ASP A 178 -4.18 12.42 -8.95
N THR A 179 -4.43 12.36 -7.65
CA THR A 179 -3.67 13.11 -6.65
C THR A 179 -2.33 12.49 -6.26
N LEU A 180 -2.02 11.29 -6.74
CA LEU A 180 -0.82 10.53 -6.36
C LEU A 180 0.44 11.20 -6.91
N GLU A 181 1.39 11.50 -6.03
CA GLU A 181 2.61 12.23 -6.36
C GLU A 181 3.87 11.35 -6.36
N GLU A 182 3.90 10.27 -5.56
CA GLU A 182 5.09 9.43 -5.40
C GLU A 182 4.76 7.93 -5.30
N ILE A 183 5.53 7.12 -6.04
CA ILE A 183 5.61 5.67 -5.89
C ILE A 183 7.03 5.32 -5.41
N GLY A 184 7.12 4.77 -4.20
CA GLY A 184 8.38 4.53 -3.50
C GLY A 184 9.17 3.30 -3.95
N LEU A 185 10.35 3.13 -3.33
CA LEU A 185 11.32 2.06 -3.62
C LEU A 185 10.66 0.67 -3.63
N GLU A 186 10.77 -0.02 -4.77
CA GLU A 186 10.25 -1.38 -4.96
C GLU A 186 8.74 -1.54 -4.66
N ALA A 187 7.95 -0.45 -4.71
CA ALA A 187 6.54 -0.44 -4.30
C ALA A 187 5.71 -1.53 -4.97
N PHE A 188 5.88 -1.75 -6.28
CA PHE A 188 5.20 -2.76 -7.08
C PHE A 188 6.15 -3.82 -7.66
N TYR A 189 7.28 -4.06 -7.02
CA TYR A 189 8.25 -5.07 -7.44
C TYR A 189 7.60 -6.47 -7.54
N PHE A 190 7.76 -7.15 -8.69
CA PHE A 190 7.12 -8.42 -9.03
C PHE A 190 5.57 -8.43 -8.87
N CYS A 191 4.90 -7.34 -9.25
CA CYS A 191 3.44 -7.34 -9.44
C CYS A 191 3.03 -7.96 -10.78
N GLY A 192 1.74 -8.32 -10.88
CA GLY A 192 1.16 -8.99 -12.04
C GLY A 192 0.74 -8.08 -13.19
N PHE A 193 1.15 -6.80 -13.18
CA PHE A 193 0.60 -5.78 -14.08
C PHE A 193 0.70 -6.17 -15.55
N GLU A 194 -0.43 -6.10 -16.23
CA GLU A 194 -0.55 -6.23 -17.69
C GLU A 194 -0.56 -4.84 -18.34
N THR A 195 -1.17 -3.87 -17.66
CA THR A 195 -1.17 -2.44 -18.00
C THR A 195 -0.99 -1.60 -16.73
N ILE A 196 -0.48 -0.37 -16.88
CA ILE A 196 -0.50 0.64 -15.82
C ILE A 196 -0.74 2.01 -16.45
N VAL A 197 -1.68 2.75 -15.89
CA VAL A 197 -1.89 4.16 -16.23
C VAL A 197 -1.36 4.99 -15.07
N LEU A 198 -0.31 5.76 -15.34
CA LEU A 198 0.27 6.67 -14.36
C LEU A 198 -0.55 7.97 -14.31
N PRO A 199 -0.92 8.46 -13.11
CA PRO A 199 -1.76 9.64 -12.97
C PRO A 199 -0.98 10.90 -13.35
N LYS A 200 -1.70 11.95 -13.78
CA LYS A 200 -1.08 13.17 -14.30
C LYS A 200 -0.16 13.86 -13.29
N GLU A 201 -0.52 13.89 -12.01
CA GLU A 201 0.23 14.63 -10.98
C GLU A 201 1.42 13.84 -10.38
N ILE A 202 1.71 12.65 -10.91
CA ILE A 202 2.84 11.85 -10.44
C ILE A 202 4.17 12.55 -10.75
N LYS A 203 5.01 12.69 -9.73
CA LYS A 203 6.31 13.40 -9.81
C LYS A 203 7.49 12.45 -9.77
N LYS A 204 7.35 11.33 -9.06
CA LYS A 204 8.47 10.43 -8.75
C LYS A 204 8.07 8.97 -8.83
N LEU A 205 8.86 8.22 -9.60
CA LEU A 205 8.93 6.75 -9.55
C LEU A 205 10.29 6.37 -9.01
N ASP A 206 10.35 5.83 -7.80
CA ASP A 206 11.62 5.49 -7.15
C ASP A 206 12.26 4.21 -7.73
N GLN A 207 13.47 3.90 -7.29
CA GLN A 207 14.24 2.74 -7.73
C GLN A 207 13.39 1.46 -7.71
N ARG A 208 13.43 0.72 -8.81
CA ARG A 208 12.74 -0.57 -8.98
C ARG A 208 11.23 -0.55 -8.69
N ALA A 209 10.56 0.61 -8.77
CA ALA A 209 9.14 0.72 -8.41
C ALA A 209 8.26 -0.33 -9.12
N PHE A 210 8.52 -0.64 -10.39
CA PHE A 210 7.79 -1.64 -11.19
C PHE A 210 8.69 -2.79 -11.65
N PHE A 211 9.84 -3.01 -11.01
CA PHE A 211 10.79 -4.04 -11.42
C PHE A 211 10.13 -5.40 -11.48
N GLY A 212 10.35 -6.13 -12.58
CA GLY A 212 9.86 -7.50 -12.72
C GLY A 212 8.35 -7.60 -12.91
N CYS A 213 7.64 -6.54 -13.32
CA CYS A 213 6.26 -6.64 -13.80
C CYS A 213 6.25 -7.31 -15.18
N LYS A 214 6.39 -8.65 -15.18
CA LYS A 214 6.74 -9.44 -16.37
C LYS A 214 5.73 -9.41 -17.51
N LYS A 215 4.49 -8.98 -17.25
CA LYS A 215 3.41 -8.92 -18.24
C LYS A 215 3.15 -7.52 -18.78
N LEU A 216 3.85 -6.50 -18.27
CA LEU A 216 3.66 -5.13 -18.67
C LEU A 216 4.22 -4.94 -20.08
N LYS A 217 3.39 -4.42 -21.00
CA LYS A 217 3.75 -4.30 -22.43
C LYS A 217 4.14 -2.90 -22.86
N GLU A 218 3.40 -1.91 -22.39
CA GLU A 218 3.60 -0.51 -22.76
C GLU A 218 3.38 0.37 -21.54
N VAL A 219 4.16 1.45 -21.44
CA VAL A 219 4.01 2.46 -20.40
C VAL A 219 4.24 3.83 -21.01
N TYR A 220 3.35 4.76 -20.69
CA TYR A 220 3.53 6.20 -20.92
C TYR A 220 4.01 6.88 -19.65
N ILE A 221 5.06 7.70 -19.74
CA ILE A 221 5.59 8.53 -18.64
C ILE A 221 4.98 9.94 -18.75
N PRO A 222 4.09 10.36 -17.82
CA PRO A 222 3.51 11.69 -17.83
C PRO A 222 4.54 12.82 -17.64
N GLU A 223 4.24 13.99 -18.20
CA GLU A 223 5.14 15.16 -18.24
C GLU A 223 5.57 15.68 -16.85
N ASN A 224 4.78 15.43 -15.81
CA ASN A 224 5.10 15.87 -14.44
C ASN A 224 6.14 14.99 -13.74
N ILE A 225 6.53 13.85 -14.32
CA ILE A 225 7.57 12.99 -13.72
C ILE A 225 8.92 13.70 -13.84
N MET A 226 9.47 14.08 -12.69
CA MET A 226 10.81 14.68 -12.58
C MET A 226 11.88 13.63 -12.28
N TYR A 227 11.51 12.52 -11.62
CA TYR A 227 12.46 11.49 -11.17
C TYR A 227 12.02 10.09 -11.60
N LEU A 228 12.85 9.46 -12.44
CA LEU A 228 12.81 8.04 -12.78
C LEU A 228 13.99 7.33 -12.10
N GLY A 229 13.71 6.49 -11.11
CA GLY A 229 14.74 5.77 -10.37
C GLY A 229 15.43 4.67 -11.18
N GLU A 230 16.57 4.22 -10.67
CA GLU A 230 17.31 3.07 -11.24
C GLU A 230 16.41 1.85 -11.36
N GLU A 231 16.52 1.12 -12.49
CA GLU A 231 15.84 -0.15 -12.71
C GLU A 231 14.30 -0.11 -12.56
N VAL A 232 13.67 1.07 -12.71
CA VAL A 232 12.24 1.31 -12.43
C VAL A 232 11.31 0.32 -13.15
N PHE A 233 11.58 -0.02 -14.42
CA PHE A 233 10.88 -1.06 -15.20
C PHE A 233 11.82 -2.19 -15.66
N HIS A 234 12.97 -2.36 -15.01
CA HIS A 234 13.88 -3.45 -15.34
C HIS A 234 13.26 -4.81 -14.96
N GLY A 235 13.55 -5.86 -15.72
CA GLY A 235 12.92 -7.18 -15.55
C GLY A 235 11.46 -7.26 -16.03
N CYS A 236 10.88 -6.17 -16.56
CA CYS A 236 9.63 -6.19 -17.32
C CYS A 236 9.90 -6.79 -18.71
N ASN A 237 10.00 -8.12 -18.77
CA ASN A 237 10.51 -8.82 -19.95
C ASN A 237 9.62 -8.70 -21.20
N GLN A 238 8.34 -8.36 -21.02
CA GLN A 238 7.38 -8.13 -22.10
C GLN A 238 7.18 -6.64 -22.43
N LEU A 239 7.93 -5.73 -21.80
CA LEU A 239 7.81 -4.30 -22.06
C LEU A 239 8.42 -4.00 -23.45
N GLU A 240 7.55 -3.77 -24.42
CA GLU A 240 7.91 -3.47 -25.80
C GLU A 240 8.24 -1.99 -25.95
N TYR A 241 7.39 -1.12 -25.41
CA TYR A 241 7.54 0.34 -25.55
C TYR A 241 7.49 1.07 -24.21
N LEU A 242 8.41 2.03 -24.04
CA LEU A 242 8.34 3.06 -23.01
C LEU A 242 8.29 4.41 -23.70
N GLU A 243 7.21 5.16 -23.50
CA GLU A 243 6.97 6.44 -24.17
C GLU A 243 7.23 7.61 -23.21
N ILE A 244 8.15 8.51 -23.59
CA ILE A 244 8.59 9.65 -22.78
C ILE A 244 8.66 10.92 -23.65
N HIS A 245 7.79 11.89 -23.38
CA HIS A 245 7.60 13.08 -24.23
C HIS A 245 8.30 14.34 -23.71
N HIS A 246 8.97 14.24 -22.57
CA HIS A 246 9.66 15.33 -21.89
C HIS A 246 11.03 14.86 -21.36
N ASP A 247 11.77 15.77 -20.72
CA ASP A 247 13.06 15.49 -20.12
C ASP A 247 12.98 15.50 -18.58
N PRO A 248 12.87 14.34 -17.91
CA PRO A 248 12.94 14.27 -16.46
C PRO A 248 14.26 14.85 -15.92
N GLU A 249 14.21 15.51 -14.76
CA GLU A 249 15.39 16.01 -14.05
C GLU A 249 16.38 14.88 -13.71
N HIS A 250 15.88 13.70 -13.40
CA HIS A 250 16.68 12.51 -13.13
C HIS A 250 16.17 11.29 -13.90
N ILE A 251 17.10 10.60 -14.58
CA ILE A 251 16.87 9.32 -15.26
C ILE A 251 17.92 8.34 -14.71
N GLY A 252 17.47 7.33 -13.98
CA GLY A 252 18.33 6.32 -13.37
C GLY A 252 18.95 5.35 -14.38
N SER A 253 19.96 4.60 -13.95
CA SER A 253 20.54 3.52 -14.74
C SER A 253 19.50 2.44 -15.06
N LYS A 254 19.59 1.85 -16.25
CA LYS A 254 18.82 0.66 -16.65
C LYS A 254 17.31 0.76 -16.40
N ILE A 255 16.66 1.90 -16.70
CA ILE A 255 15.22 2.08 -16.43
C ILE A 255 14.34 1.02 -17.09
N VAL A 256 14.81 0.43 -18.19
CA VAL A 256 14.17 -0.68 -18.93
C VAL A 256 15.18 -1.77 -19.26
N ASN A 257 14.67 -2.91 -19.75
CA ASN A 257 15.47 -3.97 -20.35
C ASN A 257 15.99 -3.56 -21.74
N LYS A 258 17.09 -4.19 -22.21
CA LYS A 258 17.69 -3.95 -23.54
C LYS A 258 16.77 -4.25 -24.73
N ASN A 259 15.74 -5.08 -24.53
CA ASN A 259 14.79 -5.46 -25.57
C ASN A 259 13.66 -4.44 -25.75
N CYS A 260 13.46 -3.52 -24.79
CA CYS A 260 12.47 -2.44 -24.86
C CYS A 260 12.97 -1.32 -25.78
N THR A 261 12.03 -0.71 -26.51
CA THR A 261 12.26 0.49 -27.32
C THR A 261 11.72 1.71 -26.59
N ILE A 262 12.54 2.74 -26.41
CA ILE A 262 12.11 4.03 -25.84
C ILE A 262 11.66 4.96 -26.98
N ARG A 263 10.42 5.43 -26.92
CA ARG A 263 9.90 6.48 -27.82
C ARG A 263 10.13 7.84 -27.18
N CYS A 264 10.93 8.70 -27.81
CA CYS A 264 11.32 9.99 -27.25
C CYS A 264 11.60 11.03 -28.34
N LYS A 265 11.71 12.32 -27.96
CA LYS A 265 12.04 13.40 -28.89
C LYS A 265 13.52 13.33 -29.29
N LYS A 266 13.82 13.51 -30.57
CA LYS A 266 15.21 13.56 -31.06
C LYS A 266 15.98 14.72 -30.41
N GLY A 267 17.21 14.45 -29.95
CA GLY A 267 18.06 15.43 -29.27
C GLY A 267 17.66 15.72 -27.82
N SER A 268 16.64 15.04 -27.28
CA SER A 268 16.25 15.16 -25.89
C SER A 268 17.26 14.51 -24.95
N LYS A 269 17.17 14.79 -23.65
CA LYS A 269 17.95 14.09 -22.62
C LYS A 269 17.66 12.59 -22.63
N VAL A 270 16.43 12.20 -22.93
CA VAL A 270 16.03 10.79 -23.08
C VAL A 270 16.71 10.14 -24.29
N ASP A 271 16.82 10.85 -25.41
CA ASP A 271 17.53 10.38 -26.61
C ASP A 271 19.02 10.11 -26.30
N LEU A 272 19.70 11.09 -25.67
CA LEU A 272 21.08 10.95 -25.21
C LEU A 272 21.26 9.78 -24.23
N TYR A 273 20.35 9.64 -23.27
CA TYR A 273 20.33 8.52 -22.34
C TYR A 273 20.26 7.18 -23.08
N CYS A 274 19.43 7.07 -24.12
CA CYS A 274 19.36 5.86 -24.93
C CYS A 274 20.67 5.55 -25.65
N GLU A 275 21.45 6.57 -26.04
CA GLU A 275 22.77 6.40 -26.68
C GLU A 275 23.77 5.81 -25.71
N GLU A 276 23.92 6.49 -24.57
CA GLU A 276 24.86 6.16 -23.52
C GLU A 276 24.59 4.77 -22.96
N GLN A 277 23.31 4.44 -22.81
CA GLN A 277 22.88 3.14 -22.32
C GLN A 277 22.77 2.11 -23.44
N GLY A 278 23.00 2.42 -24.71
CA GLY A 278 22.85 1.50 -25.84
C GLY A 278 21.48 0.81 -25.86
N LEU A 279 20.41 1.61 -25.79
CA LEU A 279 19.01 1.19 -25.85
C LEU A 279 18.42 1.46 -27.24
N LYS A 280 17.44 0.65 -27.64
CA LYS A 280 16.65 0.92 -28.84
C LYS A 280 15.80 2.17 -28.61
N ARG A 281 15.72 3.03 -29.61
CA ARG A 281 14.92 4.25 -29.55
C ARG A 281 14.22 4.54 -30.88
N GLU A 282 13.00 5.07 -30.77
CA GLU A 282 12.18 5.58 -31.87
C GLU A 282 11.85 7.04 -31.60
N TYR A 283 11.64 7.83 -32.64
CA TYR A 283 11.31 9.24 -32.52
C TYR A 283 9.81 9.49 -32.70
N ILE A 284 9.29 10.40 -31.87
CA ILE A 284 7.91 10.91 -31.91
C ILE A 284 7.86 12.33 -32.47
#